data_AF-A0A2A9D111-F1
#
_entry.id   AF-A0A2A9D111-F1
#
_cell.length_a   1.000
_cell.length_b   1.000
_cell.length_c   1.000
_cell.angle_alpha   90.00
_cell.angle_beta   90.00
_cell.angle_gamma   90.00
#
_symmetry.space_group_name_H-M   'P 1'
#
loop_
_entity.id
_entity.type
_entity.pdbx_description
1 polymer ?
#
loop_
_entity_poly.entity_id
_entity_poly.type
_entity_poly.pdbx_seq_one_letter_code
_entity_poly.pdbx_strand_id
1 'polypeptide(L)' 'MEFGIEDVPPSDPAPWEHEVALGRCFAADRVAGLPARVVIYRRPVEARAEGRQALRDLLREVIVEHVAELLGRPPEIIDP' A
#
# COMPACT_ATOMS: atom_id res chain seq x y z
N MET A 1 4.56 8.10 10.73
CA MET A 1 4.11 7.12 9.73
C MET A 1 5.32 6.32 9.32
N GLU A 2 5.16 5.01 9.12
CA GLU A 2 6.23 4.09 8.74
C GLU A 2 5.90 3.39 7.42
N PHE A 3 6.95 2.95 6.71
CA PHE A 3 6.83 2.18 5.48
C PHE A 3 7.53 0.84 5.65
N GLY A 4 6.85 -0.23 5.27
CA GLY A 4 7.35 -1.59 5.31
C GLY A 4 7.24 -2.27 3.95
N ILE A 5 8.08 -3.28 3.73
CA ILE A 5 8.01 -4.16 2.56
C ILE A 5 7.90 -5.59 3.06
N GLU A 6 6.96 -6.33 2.52
CA GLU A 6 6.81 -7.77 2.70
C GLU A 6 6.79 -8.46 1.33
N ASP A 7 7.08 -9.76 1.29
CA ASP A 7 7.09 -10.49 0.02
C ASP A 7 5.68 -10.68 -0.54
N VAL A 8 4.75 -11.11 0.31
CA VAL A 8 3.36 -11.42 -0.01
C VAL A 8 2.50 -11.12 1.22
N PRO A 9 1.18 -10.87 1.06
CA PRO A 9 0.27 -10.78 2.19
C PRO A 9 0.33 -12.05 3.06
N PRO A 10 0.22 -11.93 4.40
CA PRO A 10 0.27 -13.08 5.30
C PRO A 10 -0.98 -13.98 5.24
N SER A 11 -2.03 -13.52 4.56
CA SER A 11 -3.30 -14.23 4.38
C SER A 11 -3.75 -14.13 2.92
N ASP A 12 -4.57 -15.08 2.50
CA ASP A 12 -5.29 -14.97 1.23
C ASP A 12 -6.16 -13.70 1.20
N PRO A 13 -6.50 -13.20 -0.02
CA PRO A 13 -7.42 -12.08 -0.17
C PRO A 13 -8.75 -12.38 0.53
N ALA A 14 -9.35 -11.35 1.12
CA ALA A 14 -10.67 -11.46 1.69
C ALA A 14 -11.70 -11.84 0.59
N PRO A 15 -12.84 -12.46 0.92
CA PRO A 15 -13.82 -12.91 -0.07
C PRO A 15 -14.38 -11.83 -1.01
N TRP A 16 -14.23 -10.55 -0.66
CA TRP A 16 -14.64 -9.39 -1.44
C TRP A 16 -13.48 -8.72 -2.20
N GLU A 17 -12.24 -9.15 -1.97
CA GLU A 17 -11.07 -8.72 -2.73
C GLU A 17 -10.97 -9.57 -4.01
N HIS A 18 -10.97 -8.91 -5.17
CA HIS A 18 -10.92 -9.60 -6.46
C HIS A 18 -9.50 -9.98 -6.87
N GLU A 19 -8.50 -9.39 -6.22
CA GLU A 19 -7.09 -9.59 -6.52
C GLU A 19 -6.24 -9.57 -5.25
N VAL A 20 -5.03 -10.13 -5.33
CA VAL A 20 -4.03 -10.02 -4.27
C VAL A 20 -3.64 -8.55 -4.08
N ALA A 21 -3.77 -8.07 -2.84
CA ALA A 21 -3.41 -6.71 -2.46
C ALA A 21 -1.95 -6.38 -2.83
N LEU A 22 -1.74 -5.17 -3.33
CA LEU A 22 -0.41 -4.63 -3.64
C LEU A 22 0.24 -3.95 -2.43
N GLY A 23 -0.59 -3.49 -1.51
CA GLY A 23 -0.19 -2.98 -0.22
C GLY A 23 -1.37 -2.95 0.74
N ARG A 24 -1.09 -2.60 2.00
CA ARG A 24 -2.11 -2.32 3.03
C ARG A 24 -1.67 -1.14 3.87
N CYS A 25 -2.63 -0.33 4.31
CA CYS A 25 -2.41 0.70 5.30
C CYS A 25 -3.00 0.29 6.65
N PHE A 26 -2.38 0.79 7.72
CA PHE A 26 -2.83 0.62 9.09
C PHE A 26 -2.83 2.00 9.73
N ALA A 27 -3.99 2.43 10.22
CA ALA A 27 -4.10 3.68 10.96
C ALA A 27 -3.23 3.62 12.24
N ALA A 28 -2.81 4.80 12.71
CA ALA A 28 -2.09 4.88 13.98
C ALA A 28 -2.99 4.42 15.13
N ASP A 29 -2.47 3.52 15.97
CA ASP A 29 -3.10 3.15 17.23
C ASP A 29 -2.39 3.88 18.37
N ARG A 30 -3.01 4.96 18.86
CA ARG A 30 -2.44 5.78 19.94
C ARG A 30 -2.43 5.06 21.28
N VAL A 31 -3.32 4.10 21.51
CA VAL A 31 -3.43 3.36 22.76
C VAL A 31 -2.30 2.32 22.82
N ALA A 32 -2.05 1.64 21.70
CA ALA A 32 -0.96 0.67 21.56
C ALA A 32 0.41 1.32 21.27
N GLY A 33 0.47 2.64 21.06
CA GLY A 33 1.71 3.36 20.72
C GLY A 33 2.24 3.04 19.32
N LEU A 34 1.39 2.56 18.42
CA LEU A 34 1.78 2.15 17.07
C LEU A 34 1.56 3.31 16.08
N PRO A 35 2.60 3.70 15.30
CA PRO A 35 2.43 4.69 14.26
C PRO A 35 1.58 4.13 13.10
N ALA A 36 0.98 5.02 12.32
CA ALA A 36 0.37 4.63 11.06
C ALA A 36 1.43 3.99 10.15
N ARG A 37 1.06 2.93 9.42
CA ARG A 37 2.00 2.14 8.62
C ARG A 37 1.43 1.81 7.25
N VAL A 38 2.25 1.92 6.22
CA VAL A 38 1.96 1.43 4.87
C VAL A 38 2.90 0.27 4.57
N VAL A 39 2.35 -0.89 4.21
CA VAL A 39 3.13 -2.08 3.82
C VAL A 39 2.92 -2.33 2.33
N ILE A 40 4.01 -2.52 1.60
CA ILE A 40 3.98 -2.88 0.18
C ILE A 40 4.35 -4.35 0.01
N TYR A 41 3.61 -5.07 -0.83
CA TYR A 41 3.87 -6.48 -1.13
C TYR A 41 4.68 -6.62 -2.42
N ARG A 42 5.95 -6.98 -2.29
CA ARG A 42 6.92 -6.99 -3.39
C ARG A 42 6.52 -7.91 -4.53
N ARG A 43 6.18 -9.19 -4.28
CA ARG A 43 5.88 -10.13 -5.36
C ARG A 43 4.62 -9.76 -6.15
N PRO A 44 3.49 -9.39 -5.52
CA PRO A 44 2.31 -8.92 -6.26
C PRO A 44 2.57 -7.68 -7.11
N VAL A 45 3.42 -6.75 -6.66
CA VAL A 45 3.79 -5.55 -7.39
C VAL A 45 4.70 -5.89 -8.57
N GLU A 46 5.77 -6.66 -8.33
CA GLU A 46 6.70 -7.11 -9.38
C GLU A 46 6.01 -7.95 -10.45
N ALA A 47 5.01 -8.77 -10.08
CA ALA A 47 4.26 -9.60 -11.01
C ALA A 47 3.35 -8.80 -11.95
N ARG A 48 2.92 -7.58 -11.57
CA ARG A 48 2.06 -6.71 -12.40
C ARG A 48 2.85 -5.67 -13.18
N ALA A 49 4.05 -5.34 -12.73
CA ALA A 49 4.85 -4.30 -13.34
C ALA A 49 5.75 -4.85 -14.47
N GLU A 50 5.56 -4.34 -15.67
CA GLU A 50 6.43 -4.63 -16.81
C GLU A 50 7.68 -3.74 -16.81
N GLY A 51 8.69 -4.17 -16.05
CA GLY A 51 9.97 -3.50 -15.98
C GLY A 51 10.00 -2.32 -14.99
N ARG A 52 11.16 -1.64 -14.93
CA ARG A 52 11.46 -0.72 -13.82
C ARG A 52 10.63 0.56 -13.81
N GLN A 53 10.20 1.04 -14.98
CA GLN A 53 9.38 2.25 -15.05
C GLN A 53 7.95 1.95 -14.58
N ALA A 54 7.31 0.92 -15.13
CA ALA A 54 5.99 0.47 -14.68
C ALA A 54 5.98 0.12 -13.18
N LEU A 55 7.07 -0.46 -12.66
CA LEU A 55 7.22 -0.72 -11.23
C LEU A 55 7.18 0.56 -10.39
N ARG A 56 7.90 1.60 -10.81
CA ARG A 56 7.92 2.88 -10.10
C ARG A 56 6.55 3.56 -10.13
N ASP A 57 5.87 3.50 -11.27
CA ASP A 57 4.56 4.12 -11.45
C ASP A 57 3.51 3.40 -10.59
N LEU A 58 3.48 2.06 -10.63
CA LEU A 58 2.59 1.25 -9.80
C LEU A 58 2.85 1.46 -8.29
N LEU A 59 4.13 1.51 -7.88
CA LEU A 59 4.46 1.80 -6.48
C LEU A 59 3.99 3.19 -6.06
N ARG A 60 4.12 4.19 -6.93
CA ARG A 60 3.66 5.55 -6.66
C ARG A 60 2.15 5.56 -6.48
N GLU A 61 1.40 4.99 -7.41
CA GLU A 61 -0.08 4.88 -7.32
C GLU A 61 -0.51 4.22 -6.01
N VAL A 62 0.06 3.06 -5.68
CA VAL A 62 -0.28 2.33 -4.45
C VAL A 62 0.06 3.15 -3.21
N ILE A 63 1.22 3.79 -3.15
CA ILE A 63 1.63 4.59 -1.98
C ILE A 63 0.71 5.81 -1.82
N VAL A 64 0.42 6.52 -2.92
CA VAL A 64 -0.42 7.71 -2.91
C VAL A 64 -1.82 7.37 -2.41
N GLU A 65 -2.44 6.31 -2.93
CA GLU A 65 -3.76 5.85 -2.51
C GLU A 65 -3.80 5.56 -0.99
N HIS A 66 -2.85 4.77 -0.49
CA HIS A 66 -2.82 4.39 0.93
C HIS A 66 -2.50 5.59 1.86
N VAL A 67 -1.63 6.50 1.43
CA VAL A 67 -1.33 7.71 2.21
C VAL A 67 -2.54 8.65 2.22
N ALA A 68 -3.23 8.79 1.09
CA ALA A 68 -4.46 9.57 0.97
C ALA A 68 -5.55 9.04 1.91
N GLU A 69 -5.74 7.72 1.93
CA GLU A 69 -6.65 7.04 2.85
C GLU A 69 -6.31 7.34 4.31
N LEU A 70 -5.05 7.17 4.72
CA LEU A 70 -4.60 7.44 6.09
C LEU A 70 -4.76 8.91 6.52
N LEU A 71 -4.69 9.83 5.56
CA LEU A 71 -4.85 11.27 5.81
C LEU A 71 -6.29 11.75 5.65
N GLY A 72 -7.21 10.91 5.18
CA GLY A 72 -8.59 11.31 4.85
C GLY A 72 -8.63 12.40 3.77
N ARG A 73 -7.72 12.33 2.80
CA ARG A 73 -7.58 13.28 1.70
C ARG A 73 -7.75 12.56 0.38
N PRO A 74 -8.14 13.27 -0.70
CA PRO A 74 -8.14 12.68 -2.02
C PRO A 74 -6.70 12.51 -2.55
N PRO A 75 -6.40 11.46 -3.34
CA PRO A 75 -5.06 11.15 -3.86
C PRO A 75 -4.37 12.31 -4.58
N GLU A 76 -5.10 13.12 -5.34
CA GLU A 76 -4.57 14.22 -6.15
C GLU A 76 -3.99 15.36 -5.30
N ILE A 77 -4.36 15.43 -4.01
CA ILE A 77 -3.78 16.37 -3.05
C ILE A 77 -2.46 15.85 -2.48
N ILE A 78 -2.30 14.53 -2.42
CA ILE A 78 -1.06 13.90 -1.96
C ILE A 78 0.00 13.96 -3.05
N ASP A 79 -0.41 13.81 -4.31
CA ASP A 79 0.46 13.79 -5.47
C ASP A 79 -0.14 14.59 -6.64
N PRO A 80 0.24 15.88 -6.79
CA PRO A 80 -0.32 16.79 -7.79
C PRO A 80 0.30 16.66 -9.19
#